data_AF-A0A182Q6L3-F1
#
_entry.id   AF-A0A182Q6L3-F1
#
_cell.length_a   1.000
_cell.length_b   1.000
_cell.length_c   1.000
_cell.angle_alpha   90.00
_cell.angle_beta   90.00
_cell.angle_gamma   90.00
#
_symmetry.space_group_name_H-M   'P 1'
#
loop_
_entity.id
_entity.type
_entity.pdbx_description
1 polymer ?
#
loop_
_entity_poly.entity_id
_entity_poly.type
_entity_poly.pdbx_seq_one_letter_code
_entity_poly.pdbx_strand_id
1 'polypeptide(L)'
;MPNNKYREATHAGSWYTDNGSELSTQLNCWLDDATLSFGPARAIIAPHAGYRYCGACGAFAYRQISPAVVKRVFILGPSHHVRLNRCALSAVKWCRTPLYDLLVDQDINHTLFRTGHFRWMDQKTDEDEHSIEMHLPYVAKVMEMFKDQFTIIPVMVGSLSNDWEEKYGKIFAPYLADPQNLFVISSDFCHWGQRFRYTCYEDESVPIYQWIEKLDKMGMDLIETLNAESFSEYLRKYNNTICGRHPIGVLMQAVEELKREFRMSFKFLKYDQSNQCRGMHDSSQGQQSLSDKVQQLLDMNTKRPVLRFNGNKFRDFVKSAPRNYSIVVMFTAMAPARQCVICRHAHDEYTIVANSYRYSQTYSNKLFFAMVDFDEGSDVFQMLRLNTAPVFIHFPPKGKPKPADTMDIQRVGVSAEVIGKWIQERTDIQIRIFRPPNYSATVAILMLSLFVGGFLYLRRNNLDFLYNKQMWALIAVVFCFAMVSGQMWNHIRSPPFVHKSQNGGIAYIHGSSQGQLVIETYIVMFLNAMIVLGMVLLTEAGWQNDHRKSKVTAIVGLFLVVVFFSLILSIFRSKAQGYPYRLLCNQTWQPYT
;
A
#
# COMPACT_ATOMS: atom_id res chain seq x y z
N MET A 1 20.53 1.07 -36.13
CA MET A 1 19.17 1.26 -35.60
C MET A 1 19.02 0.34 -34.39
N PRO A 2 18.36 0.75 -33.30
CA PRO A 2 18.05 -0.17 -32.21
C PRO A 2 17.19 -1.31 -32.75
N ASN A 3 17.57 -2.55 -32.44
CA ASN A 3 17.12 -3.77 -33.09
C ASN A 3 15.76 -4.27 -32.57
N ASN A 4 14.90 -3.36 -32.08
CA ASN A 4 13.75 -3.75 -31.29
C ASN A 4 12.49 -3.89 -32.14
N LYS A 5 11.98 -5.12 -32.20
CA LYS A 5 10.82 -5.48 -33.01
C LYS A 5 9.49 -5.05 -32.38
N TYR A 6 9.44 -4.88 -31.06
CA TYR A 6 8.21 -4.67 -30.30
C TYR A 6 8.31 -3.46 -29.38
N ARG A 7 7.21 -2.73 -29.25
CA ARG A 7 6.89 -1.84 -28.14
C ARG A 7 5.90 -2.57 -27.22
N GLU A 8 6.25 -2.72 -25.95
CA GLU A 8 5.37 -3.35 -24.95
C GLU A 8 4.16 -2.46 -24.59
N ALA A 9 3.09 -3.09 -24.11
CA ALA A 9 1.90 -2.42 -23.58
C ALA A 9 2.11 -2.04 -22.10
N THR A 10 3.01 -1.09 -21.85
CA THR A 10 3.52 -0.75 -20.50
C THR A 10 2.49 -0.16 -19.55
N HIS A 11 1.40 0.42 -20.06
CA HIS A 11 0.35 1.03 -19.27
C HIS A 11 -0.86 0.10 -19.04
N ALA A 12 -0.84 -1.10 -19.63
CA ALA A 12 -1.81 -2.16 -19.35
C ALA A 12 -1.77 -2.57 -17.87
N GLY A 13 -2.94 -2.87 -17.28
CA GLY A 13 -3.09 -3.23 -15.87
C GLY A 13 -3.13 -2.03 -14.91
N SER A 14 -2.91 -0.81 -15.41
CA SER A 14 -2.98 0.42 -14.60
C SER A 14 -3.87 1.50 -15.21
N TRP A 15 -3.71 1.81 -16.49
CA TRP A 15 -4.53 2.82 -17.20
C TRP A 15 -5.73 2.22 -17.90
N TYR A 16 -5.60 0.97 -18.34
CA TYR A 16 -6.64 0.13 -18.94
C TYR A 16 -6.37 -1.33 -18.56
N THR A 17 -7.37 -2.20 -18.66
CA THR A 17 -7.25 -3.61 -18.26
C THR A 17 -6.22 -4.35 -19.13
N ASP A 18 -5.33 -5.13 -18.53
CA ASP A 18 -4.34 -5.99 -19.22
C ASP A 18 -4.92 -7.33 -19.70
N ASN A 19 -6.07 -7.74 -19.16
CA ASN A 19 -6.86 -8.86 -19.66
C ASN A 19 -7.57 -8.50 -20.98
N GLY A 20 -7.12 -9.10 -22.08
CA GLY A 20 -7.66 -8.84 -23.43
C GLY A 20 -9.16 -9.10 -23.57
N SER A 21 -9.70 -10.15 -22.94
CA SER A 21 -11.14 -10.45 -23.01
C SER A 21 -11.97 -9.40 -22.30
N GLU A 22 -11.56 -9.00 -21.09
CA GLU A 22 -12.25 -7.97 -20.31
C GLU A 22 -12.19 -6.62 -21.03
N LEU A 23 -11.01 -6.25 -21.56
CA LEU A 23 -10.83 -5.03 -22.32
C LEU A 23 -11.70 -5.01 -23.59
N SER A 24 -11.74 -6.10 -24.34
CA SER A 24 -12.57 -6.23 -25.55
C SER A 24 -14.06 -6.05 -25.23
N THR A 25 -14.54 -6.64 -24.14
CA THR A 25 -15.93 -6.46 -23.67
C THR A 25 -16.22 -5.02 -23.25
N GLN A 26 -15.34 -4.40 -22.45
CA GLN A 26 -15.50 -3.00 -22.03
C GLN A 26 -15.61 -2.05 -23.23
N LEU A 27 -14.70 -2.19 -24.19
CA LEU A 27 -14.68 -1.37 -25.41
C LEU A 27 -15.92 -1.60 -26.27
N ASN A 28 -16.38 -2.84 -26.43
CA ASN A 28 -17.63 -3.15 -27.13
C ASN A 28 -18.82 -2.44 -26.51
N CYS A 29 -19.01 -2.55 -25.19
CA CYS A 29 -20.12 -1.89 -24.51
C CYS A 29 -20.14 -0.38 -24.76
N TRP A 30 -18.99 0.30 -24.65
CA TRP A 30 -18.94 1.73 -24.92
C TRP A 30 -19.17 2.09 -26.39
N LEU A 31 -18.66 1.29 -27.34
CA LEU A 31 -18.87 1.48 -28.77
C LEU A 31 -20.33 1.26 -29.19
N ASP A 32 -21.02 0.30 -28.55
CA ASP A 32 -22.43 0.00 -28.81
C ASP A 32 -23.35 1.10 -28.25
N ASP A 33 -23.01 1.69 -27.10
CA ASP A 33 -23.72 2.82 -26.50
C ASP A 33 -23.53 4.14 -27.29
N ALA A 34 -22.49 4.22 -28.12
CA ALA A 34 -22.18 5.38 -28.95
C ALA A 34 -22.99 5.40 -30.25
N THR A 35 -23.55 6.56 -30.59
CA THR A 35 -24.33 6.74 -31.83
C THR A 35 -23.43 7.00 -33.03
N LEU A 36 -23.64 6.25 -34.12
CA LEU A 36 -23.03 6.53 -35.42
C LEU A 36 -23.79 7.68 -36.10
N SER A 37 -23.11 8.81 -36.31
CA SER A 37 -23.73 10.06 -36.79
C SER A 37 -22.95 10.80 -37.88
N PHE A 38 -21.62 10.66 -37.94
CA PHE A 38 -20.75 11.42 -38.85
C PHE A 38 -19.72 10.53 -39.59
N GLY A 39 -19.93 9.22 -39.62
CA GLY A 39 -19.05 8.31 -40.36
C GLY A 39 -19.18 8.42 -41.90
N PRO A 40 -18.13 8.10 -42.67
CA PRO A 40 -16.80 7.66 -42.25
C PRO A 40 -15.90 8.83 -41.83
N ALA A 41 -15.41 8.82 -40.59
CA ALA A 41 -14.51 9.86 -40.10
C ALA A 41 -13.12 9.79 -40.76
N ARG A 42 -12.58 10.95 -41.17
CA ARG A 42 -11.20 11.08 -41.66
C ARG A 42 -10.18 11.47 -40.61
N ALA A 43 -10.63 12.23 -39.62
CA ALA A 43 -9.89 12.49 -38.40
C ALA A 43 -10.84 12.39 -37.19
N ILE A 44 -10.30 12.04 -36.04
CA ILE A 44 -10.99 12.09 -34.75
C ILE A 44 -10.10 12.79 -33.72
N ILE A 45 -10.70 13.51 -32.78
CA ILE A 45 -10.05 13.92 -31.53
C ILE A 45 -10.60 13.02 -30.43
N ALA A 46 -9.72 12.37 -29.67
CA ALA A 46 -10.10 11.47 -28.59
C ALA A 46 -9.20 11.64 -27.35
N PRO A 47 -9.73 11.41 -26.14
CA PRO A 47 -8.99 11.55 -24.89
C PRO A 47 -7.97 10.42 -24.68
N HIS A 48 -6.98 10.68 -23.84
CA HIS A 48 -5.92 9.73 -23.46
C HIS A 48 -5.71 9.63 -21.93
N ALA A 49 -6.72 9.96 -21.14
CA ALA A 49 -6.77 9.54 -19.74
C ALA A 49 -6.96 8.01 -19.61
N GLY A 50 -6.86 7.48 -18.39
CA GLY A 50 -7.19 6.07 -18.13
C GLY A 50 -8.64 5.76 -18.52
N TYR A 51 -8.88 4.58 -19.09
CA TYR A 51 -10.17 4.20 -19.71
C TYR A 51 -11.35 4.26 -18.75
N ARG A 52 -11.08 4.10 -17.45
CA ARG A 52 -12.08 4.33 -16.40
C ARG A 52 -12.74 5.71 -16.46
N TYR A 53 -11.98 6.74 -16.82
CA TYR A 53 -12.41 8.13 -16.78
C TYR A 53 -12.93 8.61 -18.14
N CYS A 54 -12.29 8.19 -19.22
CA CYS A 54 -12.57 8.73 -20.55
C CYS A 54 -12.94 7.68 -21.60
N GLY A 55 -12.97 6.38 -21.24
CA GLY A 55 -13.25 5.27 -22.16
C GLY A 55 -14.58 5.45 -22.85
N ALA A 56 -15.67 5.65 -22.10
CA ALA A 56 -17.00 5.88 -22.66
C ALA A 56 -17.09 7.14 -23.53
N CYS A 57 -16.40 8.22 -23.16
CA CYS A 57 -16.37 9.45 -23.96
C CYS A 57 -15.66 9.21 -25.30
N GLY A 58 -14.50 8.55 -25.28
CA GLY A 58 -13.73 8.24 -26.48
C GLY A 58 -14.49 7.36 -27.49
N ALA A 59 -15.37 6.47 -27.03
CA ALA A 59 -16.17 5.62 -27.91
C ALA A 59 -16.99 6.40 -28.95
N PHE A 60 -17.52 7.57 -28.59
CA PHE A 60 -18.27 8.41 -29.51
C PHE A 60 -17.44 8.81 -30.74
N ALA A 61 -16.14 9.06 -30.56
CA ALA A 61 -15.23 9.37 -31.65
C ALA A 61 -14.88 8.11 -32.48
N TYR A 62 -14.49 7.04 -31.80
CA TYR A 62 -14.09 5.77 -32.45
C TYR A 62 -15.23 5.10 -33.22
N ARG A 63 -16.47 5.28 -32.78
CA ARG A 63 -17.67 4.75 -33.44
C ARG A 63 -17.86 5.29 -34.86
N GLN A 64 -17.33 6.48 -35.17
CA GLN A 64 -17.47 7.11 -36.48
C GLN A 64 -16.51 6.55 -37.54
N ILE A 65 -15.56 5.70 -37.15
CA ILE A 65 -14.59 5.11 -38.06
C ILE A 65 -15.26 3.99 -38.86
N SER A 66 -15.03 3.98 -40.18
CA SER A 66 -15.43 2.88 -41.04
C SER A 66 -14.25 1.94 -41.29
N PRO A 67 -14.20 0.75 -40.65
CA PRO A 67 -13.07 -0.15 -40.76
C PRO A 67 -12.92 -0.79 -42.16
N ALA A 68 -14.00 -0.80 -42.95
CA ALA A 68 -13.95 -1.29 -44.34
C ALA A 68 -13.13 -0.36 -45.27
N VAL A 69 -13.05 0.93 -44.94
CA VAL A 69 -12.40 1.95 -45.76
C VAL A 69 -10.96 2.22 -45.30
N VAL A 70 -10.74 2.24 -43.98
CA VAL A 70 -9.45 2.63 -43.39
C VAL A 70 -8.39 1.53 -43.59
N LYS A 71 -7.22 1.92 -44.09
CA LYS A 71 -6.05 1.06 -44.27
C LYS A 71 -4.82 1.55 -43.50
N ARG A 72 -4.77 2.83 -43.13
CA ARG A 72 -3.65 3.41 -42.38
C ARG A 72 -4.18 4.32 -41.28
N VAL A 73 -3.65 4.20 -40.07
CA VAL A 73 -4.07 4.99 -38.91
C VAL A 73 -2.90 5.77 -38.34
N PHE A 74 -2.87 7.07 -38.56
CA PHE A 74 -1.94 8.02 -37.94
C PHE A 74 -2.41 8.33 -36.53
N ILE A 75 -1.54 8.17 -35.54
CA ILE A 75 -1.85 8.47 -34.13
C ILE A 75 -0.90 9.57 -33.66
N LEU A 76 -1.42 10.78 -33.53
CA LEU A 76 -0.66 11.96 -33.13
C LEU A 76 -0.86 12.20 -31.63
N GLY A 77 0.13 11.80 -30.83
CA GLY A 77 0.13 11.92 -29.37
C GLY A 77 1.05 13.03 -28.86
N PRO A 78 0.63 13.91 -27.94
CA PRO A 78 1.55 14.85 -27.31
C PRO A 78 2.59 14.13 -26.45
N SER A 79 3.80 14.69 -26.33
CA SER A 79 4.81 14.17 -25.39
C SER A 79 4.63 14.75 -23.98
N HIS A 80 4.54 13.88 -22.97
CA HIS A 80 4.45 14.24 -21.55
C HIS A 80 5.79 14.11 -20.83
N HIS A 81 6.64 13.17 -21.26
CA HIS A 81 7.86 12.81 -20.54
C HIS A 81 9.13 13.44 -21.12
N VAL A 82 9.16 13.72 -22.42
CA VAL A 82 10.36 14.19 -23.11
C VAL A 82 10.15 15.58 -23.69
N ARG A 83 11.13 16.47 -23.45
CA ARG A 83 11.14 17.80 -24.08
C ARG A 83 11.51 17.66 -25.55
N LEU A 84 10.50 17.62 -26.40
CA LEU A 84 10.64 17.54 -27.85
C LEU A 84 10.12 18.84 -28.48
N ASN A 85 10.84 19.43 -29.44
CA ASN A 85 10.42 20.63 -30.18
C ASN A 85 10.07 20.35 -31.65
N ARG A 86 9.87 19.07 -31.97
CA ARG A 86 9.59 18.51 -33.30
C ARG A 86 8.61 17.33 -33.13
N CYS A 87 8.39 16.56 -34.18
CA CYS A 87 7.71 15.28 -34.09
C CYS A 87 8.73 14.14 -34.09
N ALA A 88 8.40 13.03 -33.44
CA ALA A 88 9.20 11.82 -33.42
C ALA A 88 8.36 10.61 -33.85
N LEU A 89 9.02 9.65 -34.50
CA LEU A 89 8.42 8.45 -35.08
C LEU A 89 8.88 7.22 -34.31
N SER A 90 7.98 6.24 -34.21
CA SER A 90 8.30 4.96 -33.59
C SER A 90 9.22 4.12 -34.49
N ALA A 91 10.33 3.65 -33.92
CA ALA A 91 11.28 2.79 -34.61
C ALA A 91 10.92 1.29 -34.54
N VAL A 92 9.86 0.92 -33.80
CA VAL A 92 9.47 -0.49 -33.60
C VAL A 92 8.63 -1.00 -34.77
N LYS A 93 8.68 -2.31 -35.02
CA LYS A 93 7.86 -2.95 -36.06
C LYS A 93 6.43 -3.19 -35.59
N TRP A 94 6.24 -3.52 -34.32
CA TRP A 94 4.95 -3.90 -33.75
C TRP A 94 4.70 -3.16 -32.44
N CYS A 95 3.48 -2.68 -32.24
CA CYS A 95 3.01 -2.20 -30.94
C CYS A 95 2.08 -3.26 -30.33
N ARG A 96 2.43 -3.76 -29.14
CA ARG A 96 1.59 -4.74 -28.45
C ARG A 96 0.34 -4.10 -27.88
N THR A 97 -0.75 -4.85 -27.87
CA THR A 97 -1.96 -4.53 -27.12
C THR A 97 -2.51 -5.81 -26.47
N PRO A 98 -3.36 -5.71 -25.44
CA PRO A 98 -4.04 -6.89 -24.90
C PRO A 98 -4.97 -7.62 -25.89
N LEU A 99 -5.33 -7.01 -27.02
CA LEU A 99 -6.23 -7.61 -28.03
C LEU A 99 -5.43 -8.36 -29.10
N TYR A 100 -4.60 -7.65 -29.84
CA TYR A 100 -3.65 -8.16 -30.82
C TYR A 100 -2.57 -7.11 -31.13
N ASP A 101 -1.44 -7.55 -31.66
CA ASP A 101 -0.32 -6.67 -31.99
C ASP A 101 -0.60 -5.86 -33.27
N LEU A 102 -0.30 -4.56 -33.24
CA LEU A 102 -0.52 -3.64 -34.35
C LEU A 102 0.77 -3.44 -35.16
N LEU A 103 0.69 -3.60 -36.48
CA LEU A 103 1.82 -3.41 -37.39
C LEU A 103 2.07 -1.93 -37.65
N VAL A 104 3.30 -1.47 -37.42
CA VAL A 104 3.71 -0.10 -37.73
C VAL A 104 4.13 0.03 -39.20
N ASP A 105 3.62 1.03 -39.89
CA ASP A 105 3.97 1.33 -41.28
C ASP A 105 5.36 1.95 -41.39
N GLN A 106 6.38 1.10 -41.57
CA GLN A 106 7.77 1.55 -41.65
C GLN A 106 8.06 2.33 -42.93
N ASP A 107 7.36 2.05 -44.03
CA ASP A 107 7.58 2.75 -45.30
C ASP A 107 7.13 4.20 -45.22
N ILE A 108 5.97 4.45 -44.60
CA ILE A 108 5.51 5.82 -44.31
C ILE A 108 6.42 6.47 -43.27
N ASN A 109 6.81 5.79 -42.19
CA ASN A 109 7.75 6.36 -41.22
C ASN A 109 9.07 6.76 -41.87
N HIS A 110 9.64 5.95 -42.76
CA HIS A 110 10.84 6.29 -43.50
C HIS A 110 10.62 7.47 -44.47
N THR A 111 9.45 7.55 -45.12
CA THR A 111 9.08 8.67 -45.98
C THR A 111 8.98 9.97 -45.20
N LEU A 112 8.29 9.95 -44.04
CA LEU A 112 8.20 11.07 -43.12
C LEU A 112 9.59 11.47 -42.60
N PHE A 113 10.42 10.50 -42.20
CA PHE A 113 11.79 10.76 -41.74
C PHE A 113 12.65 11.45 -42.81
N ARG A 114 12.53 11.05 -44.08
CA ARG A 114 13.26 11.66 -45.22
C ARG A 114 12.93 13.13 -45.46
N THR A 115 11.80 13.64 -44.94
CA THR A 115 11.52 15.09 -44.96
C THR A 115 12.55 15.90 -44.16
N GLY A 116 13.34 15.25 -43.30
CA GLY A 116 14.36 15.90 -42.47
C GLY A 116 13.78 16.65 -41.26
N HIS A 117 12.50 16.45 -40.95
CA HIS A 117 11.82 17.16 -39.87
C HIS A 117 11.47 16.29 -38.66
N PHE A 118 11.50 14.96 -38.80
CA PHE A 118 11.19 14.02 -37.74
C PHE A 118 12.44 13.45 -37.06
N ARG A 119 12.29 13.01 -35.81
CA ARG A 119 13.29 12.23 -35.07
C ARG A 119 12.81 10.78 -34.88
N TRP A 120 13.71 9.87 -34.58
CA TRP A 120 13.33 8.54 -34.09
C TRP A 120 13.22 8.57 -32.58
N MET A 121 12.18 7.93 -32.04
CA MET A 121 12.08 7.65 -30.60
C MET A 121 13.03 6.51 -30.24
N ASP A 122 13.72 6.62 -29.10
CA ASP A 122 14.29 5.43 -28.47
C ASP A 122 13.18 4.60 -27.82
N GLN A 123 13.43 3.31 -27.59
CA GLN A 123 12.40 2.40 -27.09
C GLN A 123 11.83 2.85 -25.75
N LYS A 124 12.68 3.34 -24.85
CA LYS A 124 12.26 3.79 -23.53
C LYS A 124 11.32 4.98 -23.63
N THR A 125 11.63 5.96 -24.47
CA THR A 125 10.79 7.14 -24.71
C THR A 125 9.44 6.74 -25.29
N ASP A 126 9.43 5.76 -26.19
CA ASP A 126 8.20 5.24 -26.81
C ASP A 126 7.32 4.51 -25.77
N GLU A 127 7.93 3.65 -24.94
CA GLU A 127 7.24 2.87 -23.89
C GLU A 127 6.84 3.68 -22.65
N ASP A 128 7.57 4.74 -22.30
CA ASP A 128 7.23 5.63 -21.20
C ASP A 128 6.02 6.54 -21.55
N GLU A 129 5.76 6.79 -22.84
CA GLU A 129 4.67 7.67 -23.28
C GLU A 129 3.32 6.94 -23.38
N HIS A 130 2.27 7.54 -22.81
CA HIS A 130 0.93 6.93 -22.78
C HIS A 130 -0.05 7.55 -23.79
N SER A 131 0.21 8.77 -24.27
CA SER A 131 -0.77 9.50 -25.11
C SER A 131 -1.10 8.76 -26.43
N ILE A 132 -0.11 8.10 -27.00
CA ILE A 132 -0.29 7.23 -28.18
C ILE A 132 -0.89 5.89 -27.76
N GLU A 133 -0.39 5.29 -26.67
CA GLU A 133 -0.78 3.96 -26.20
C GLU A 133 -2.27 3.86 -25.90
N MET A 134 -2.87 4.89 -25.30
CA MET A 134 -4.30 4.91 -24.97
C MET A 134 -5.21 4.79 -26.19
N HIS A 135 -4.70 5.00 -27.40
CA HIS A 135 -5.46 4.82 -28.63
C HIS A 135 -5.28 3.44 -29.27
N LEU A 136 -4.23 2.70 -28.90
CA LEU A 136 -3.92 1.41 -29.53
C LEU A 136 -5.02 0.35 -29.29
N PRO A 137 -5.55 0.14 -28.06
CA PRO A 137 -6.63 -0.82 -27.85
C PRO A 137 -7.92 -0.44 -28.58
N TYR A 138 -8.27 0.85 -28.62
CA TYR A 138 -9.46 1.33 -29.34
C TYR A 138 -9.35 1.13 -30.85
N VAL A 139 -8.20 1.45 -31.45
CA VAL A 139 -7.92 1.19 -32.87
C VAL A 139 -7.95 -0.31 -33.16
N ALA A 140 -7.27 -1.11 -32.34
CA ALA A 140 -7.30 -2.57 -32.45
C ALA A 140 -8.75 -3.08 -32.40
N LYS A 141 -9.57 -2.55 -31.50
CA LYS A 141 -10.95 -3.00 -31.36
C LYS A 141 -11.84 -2.63 -32.55
N VAL A 142 -11.81 -1.38 -32.98
CA VAL A 142 -12.63 -0.92 -34.13
C VAL A 142 -12.24 -1.64 -35.42
N MET A 143 -10.95 -1.95 -35.59
CA MET A 143 -10.43 -2.59 -36.79
C MET A 143 -10.36 -4.13 -36.69
N GLU A 144 -10.94 -4.74 -35.65
CA GLU A 144 -10.79 -6.18 -35.32
C GLU A 144 -11.11 -7.11 -36.50
N MET A 145 -12.17 -6.84 -37.28
CA MET A 145 -12.54 -7.63 -38.46
C MET A 145 -11.54 -7.51 -39.63
N PHE A 146 -10.69 -6.48 -39.61
CA PHE A 146 -9.72 -6.16 -40.66
C PHE A 146 -8.28 -6.14 -40.12
N LYS A 147 -8.01 -6.84 -39.01
CA LYS A 147 -6.74 -6.79 -38.28
C LYS A 147 -5.47 -6.98 -39.12
N ASP A 148 -5.55 -7.73 -40.22
CA ASP A 148 -4.42 -8.02 -41.12
C ASP A 148 -4.39 -7.11 -42.37
N GLN A 149 -5.26 -6.09 -42.44
CA GLN A 149 -5.44 -5.22 -43.61
C GLN A 149 -5.19 -3.73 -43.34
N PHE A 150 -4.64 -3.38 -42.17
CA PHE A 150 -4.28 -2.01 -41.86
C PHE A 150 -2.95 -1.91 -41.11
N THR A 151 -2.36 -0.72 -41.16
CA THR A 151 -1.14 -0.36 -40.42
C THR A 151 -1.35 0.89 -39.58
N ILE A 152 -0.50 1.09 -38.56
CA ILE A 152 -0.49 2.29 -37.73
C ILE A 152 0.77 3.13 -37.94
N ILE A 153 0.66 4.43 -37.73
CA ILE A 153 1.75 5.40 -37.82
C ILE A 153 1.78 6.21 -36.52
N PRO A 154 2.49 5.73 -35.48
CA PRO A 154 2.65 6.44 -34.22
C PRO A 154 3.56 7.66 -34.39
N VAL A 155 3.02 8.85 -34.10
CA VAL A 155 3.74 10.12 -34.16
C VAL A 155 3.64 10.83 -32.82
N MET A 156 4.77 10.95 -32.13
CA MET A 156 4.87 11.77 -30.93
C MET A 156 5.08 13.23 -31.33
N VAL A 157 4.17 14.10 -30.91
CA VAL A 157 4.19 15.54 -31.18
C VAL A 157 4.73 16.28 -29.96
N GLY A 158 5.84 17.00 -30.15
CA GLY A 158 6.44 17.82 -29.11
C GLY A 158 5.73 19.15 -28.89
N SER A 159 6.40 20.05 -28.17
CA SER A 159 6.02 21.45 -28.08
C SER A 159 6.43 22.19 -29.35
N LEU A 160 5.47 22.39 -30.25
CA LEU A 160 5.67 23.04 -31.54
C LEU A 160 5.43 24.55 -31.45
N SER A 161 6.11 25.32 -32.28
CA SER A 161 5.70 26.70 -32.59
C SER A 161 4.70 26.68 -33.75
N ASN A 162 3.96 27.77 -33.95
CA ASN A 162 2.97 27.89 -35.03
C ASN A 162 3.58 27.58 -36.41
N ASP A 163 4.79 28.07 -36.71
CA ASP A 163 5.50 27.76 -37.97
C ASP A 163 5.75 26.25 -38.15
N TRP A 164 6.02 25.53 -37.05
CA TRP A 164 6.19 24.08 -37.10
C TRP A 164 4.86 23.36 -37.23
N GLU A 165 3.80 23.84 -36.58
CA GLU A 165 2.45 23.31 -36.78
C GLU A 165 2.01 23.44 -38.24
N GLU A 166 2.22 24.61 -38.86
CA GLU A 166 1.95 24.83 -40.29
C GLU A 166 2.78 23.87 -41.16
N LYS A 167 4.07 23.74 -40.85
CA LYS A 167 4.96 22.87 -41.62
C LYS A 167 4.58 21.39 -41.53
N TYR A 168 4.23 20.89 -40.35
CA TYR A 168 3.73 19.52 -40.20
C TYR A 168 2.34 19.36 -40.82
N GLY A 169 1.48 20.37 -40.73
CA GLY A 169 0.18 20.40 -41.42
C GLY A 169 0.33 20.14 -42.91
N LYS A 170 1.25 20.86 -43.58
CA LYS A 170 1.57 20.65 -45.00
C LYS A 170 2.13 19.27 -45.31
N ILE A 171 2.96 18.70 -44.41
CA ILE A 171 3.50 17.34 -44.57
C ILE A 171 2.39 16.30 -44.47
N PHE A 172 1.43 16.47 -43.56
CA PHE A 172 0.35 15.53 -43.32
C PHE A 172 -0.87 15.72 -44.24
N ALA A 173 -1.03 16.90 -44.87
CA ALA A 173 -2.17 17.20 -45.75
C ALA A 173 -2.37 16.17 -46.88
N PRO A 174 -1.36 15.73 -47.65
CA PRO A 174 -1.54 14.70 -48.68
C PRO A 174 -2.04 13.37 -48.09
N TYR A 175 -1.62 13.04 -46.87
CA TYR A 175 -2.08 11.83 -46.19
C TYR A 175 -3.51 11.98 -45.65
N LEU A 176 -3.92 13.18 -45.22
CA LEU A 176 -5.27 13.46 -44.77
C LEU A 176 -6.29 13.46 -45.92
N ALA A 177 -5.87 13.89 -47.11
CA ALA A 177 -6.68 13.87 -48.33
C ALA A 177 -6.99 12.45 -48.83
N ASP A 178 -6.14 11.48 -48.50
CA ASP A 178 -6.34 10.08 -48.91
C ASP A 178 -7.53 9.46 -48.13
N PRO A 179 -8.57 8.99 -48.82
CA PRO A 179 -9.77 8.45 -48.19
C PRO A 179 -9.52 7.14 -47.42
N GLN A 180 -8.33 6.52 -47.50
CA GLN A 180 -7.98 5.33 -46.73
C GLN A 180 -7.24 5.63 -45.41
N ASN A 181 -6.94 6.89 -45.10
CA ASN A 181 -6.07 7.27 -43.98
C ASN A 181 -6.81 7.95 -42.83
N LEU A 182 -6.76 7.37 -41.63
CA LEU A 182 -7.36 7.95 -40.42
C LEU A 182 -6.34 8.71 -39.60
N PHE A 183 -6.70 9.89 -39.13
CA PHE A 183 -5.94 10.65 -38.14
C PHE A 183 -6.62 10.59 -36.77
N VAL A 184 -5.97 9.95 -35.81
CA VAL A 184 -6.34 9.96 -34.40
C VAL A 184 -5.50 11.04 -33.70
N ILE A 185 -6.16 12.12 -33.34
CA ILE A 185 -5.55 13.23 -32.61
C ILE A 185 -5.82 13.04 -31.12
N SER A 186 -4.74 12.83 -30.37
CA SER A 186 -4.79 12.54 -28.95
C SER A 186 -4.83 13.82 -28.14
N SER A 187 -5.92 14.06 -27.40
CA SER A 187 -6.00 15.21 -26.49
C SER A 187 -7.04 15.03 -25.39
N ASP A 188 -6.61 15.26 -24.16
CA ASP A 188 -7.47 15.71 -23.08
C ASP A 188 -7.58 17.26 -23.13
N PHE A 189 -8.65 17.79 -22.54
CA PHE A 189 -8.95 19.23 -22.50
C PHE A 189 -8.49 19.85 -21.17
N CYS A 190 -9.32 20.62 -20.45
CA CYS A 190 -8.87 21.39 -19.30
C CYS A 190 -8.40 20.50 -18.13
N HIS A 191 -7.12 20.64 -17.78
CA HIS A 191 -6.52 20.12 -16.56
C HIS A 191 -6.59 21.22 -15.50
N TRP A 192 -7.72 21.29 -14.80
CA TRP A 192 -8.02 22.31 -13.80
C TRP A 192 -7.65 21.86 -12.39
N GLY A 193 -7.09 22.77 -11.61
CA GLY A 193 -6.75 22.60 -10.20
C GLY A 193 -5.31 22.99 -9.86
N GLN A 194 -5.05 23.20 -8.57
CA GLN A 194 -3.75 23.66 -8.06
C GLN A 194 -2.58 22.74 -8.49
N ARG A 195 -2.79 21.42 -8.56
CA ARG A 195 -1.76 20.45 -8.98
C ARG A 195 -1.27 20.66 -10.41
N PHE A 196 -2.09 21.26 -11.27
CA PHE A 196 -1.75 21.58 -12.66
C PHE A 196 -1.26 23.02 -12.81
N ARG A 197 -1.21 23.79 -11.72
CA ARG A 197 -0.93 25.23 -11.69
C ARG A 197 -1.85 26.02 -12.63
N TYR A 198 -3.11 25.56 -12.74
CA TYR A 198 -4.11 26.17 -13.59
C TYR A 198 -5.46 26.18 -12.87
N THR A 199 -5.87 27.35 -12.41
CA THR A 199 -7.15 27.57 -11.72
C THR A 199 -7.88 28.78 -12.32
N CYS A 200 -7.78 28.94 -13.64
CA CYS A 200 -8.47 30.00 -14.36
C CYS A 200 -9.97 29.91 -14.05
N TYR A 201 -10.53 31.00 -13.53
CA TYR A 201 -11.91 31.14 -13.11
C TYR A 201 -12.27 32.63 -13.12
N GLU A 202 -12.86 33.10 -14.22
CA GLU A 202 -13.16 34.53 -14.43
C GLU A 202 -14.62 34.88 -14.13
N ASP A 203 -15.51 33.90 -14.07
CA ASP A 203 -16.94 34.09 -13.89
C ASP A 203 -17.39 33.50 -12.56
N GLU A 204 -17.37 34.31 -11.51
CA GLU A 204 -17.74 33.87 -10.15
C GLU A 204 -19.23 33.55 -9.99
N SER A 205 -20.07 33.86 -11.00
CA SER A 205 -21.50 33.62 -10.96
C SER A 205 -21.91 32.17 -11.20
N VAL A 206 -21.00 31.34 -11.74
CA VAL A 206 -21.25 29.92 -12.07
C VAL A 206 -20.29 29.01 -11.32
N PRO A 207 -20.70 27.81 -10.86
CA PRO A 207 -19.76 26.86 -10.26
C PRO A 207 -18.55 26.57 -11.16
N ILE A 208 -17.39 26.31 -10.55
CA ILE A 208 -16.12 26.07 -11.24
C ILE A 208 -16.25 25.03 -12.36
N TYR A 209 -16.92 23.89 -12.15
CA TYR A 209 -17.10 22.88 -13.20
C TYR A 209 -17.87 23.40 -14.43
N GLN A 210 -18.81 24.33 -14.27
CA GLN A 210 -19.54 24.95 -15.38
C GLN A 210 -18.66 25.96 -16.11
N TRP A 211 -17.82 26.69 -15.39
CA TRP A 211 -16.81 27.53 -16.01
C TRP A 211 -15.80 26.71 -16.83
N ILE A 212 -15.31 25.60 -16.29
CA ILE A 212 -14.44 24.66 -17.02
C ILE A 212 -15.13 24.17 -18.29
N GLU A 213 -16.39 23.74 -18.20
CA GLU A 213 -17.18 23.33 -19.37
C GLU A 213 -17.33 24.44 -20.40
N LYS A 214 -17.65 25.66 -19.98
CA LYS A 214 -17.75 26.83 -20.85
C LYS A 214 -16.42 27.10 -21.55
N LEU A 215 -15.32 27.06 -20.81
CA LEU A 215 -13.97 27.30 -21.33
C LEU A 215 -13.58 26.25 -22.36
N ASP A 216 -13.80 24.97 -22.07
CA ASP A 216 -13.49 23.86 -22.99
C ASP A 216 -14.38 23.90 -24.22
N LYS A 217 -15.69 24.11 -24.07
CA LYS A 217 -16.62 24.26 -25.20
C LYS A 217 -16.25 25.43 -26.10
N MET A 218 -15.77 26.53 -25.54
CA MET A 218 -15.26 27.65 -26.34
C MET A 218 -14.10 27.22 -27.26
N GLY A 219 -13.16 26.43 -26.74
CA GLY A 219 -12.08 25.88 -27.53
C GLY A 219 -12.56 24.85 -28.56
N MET A 220 -13.51 23.99 -28.18
CA MET A 220 -14.15 23.02 -29.07
C MET A 220 -14.88 23.70 -30.23
N ASP A 221 -15.71 24.70 -29.96
CA ASP A 221 -16.46 25.46 -30.97
C ASP A 221 -15.51 26.10 -31.98
N LEU A 222 -14.38 26.65 -31.52
CA LEU A 222 -13.35 27.20 -32.41
C LEU A 222 -12.70 26.13 -33.28
N ILE A 223 -12.40 24.95 -32.74
CA ILE A 223 -11.92 23.80 -33.53
C ILE A 223 -12.95 23.38 -34.59
N GLU A 224 -14.25 23.40 -34.27
CA GLU A 224 -15.32 23.09 -35.24
C GLU A 224 -15.39 24.07 -36.41
N THR A 225 -14.91 25.31 -36.23
CA THR A 225 -14.81 26.28 -37.34
C THR A 225 -13.70 25.97 -38.34
N LEU A 226 -12.81 25.01 -38.01
CA LEU A 226 -11.64 24.65 -38.82
C LEU A 226 -10.70 25.83 -39.10
N ASN A 227 -10.62 26.79 -38.16
CA ASN A 227 -9.71 27.94 -38.24
C ASN A 227 -8.57 27.81 -37.21
N ALA A 228 -7.36 27.57 -37.69
CA ALA A 228 -6.17 27.39 -36.86
C ALA A 228 -5.78 28.66 -36.07
N GLU A 229 -5.99 29.85 -36.66
CA GLU A 229 -5.64 31.13 -36.04
C GLU A 229 -6.52 31.42 -34.83
N SER A 230 -7.84 31.19 -34.96
CA SER A 230 -8.78 31.43 -33.87
C SER A 230 -8.53 30.52 -32.66
N PHE A 231 -8.17 29.25 -32.89
CA PHE A 231 -7.78 28.34 -31.80
C PHE A 231 -6.46 28.79 -31.14
N SER A 232 -5.49 29.26 -31.92
CA SER A 232 -4.22 29.79 -31.41
C SER A 232 -4.40 31.07 -30.58
N GLU A 233 -5.34 31.94 -30.96
CA GLU A 233 -5.72 33.12 -30.18
C GLU A 233 -6.37 32.74 -28.86
N TYR A 234 -7.29 31.77 -28.87
CA TYR A 234 -7.91 31.24 -27.66
C TYR A 234 -6.88 30.68 -26.67
N LEU A 235 -5.92 29.89 -27.15
CA LEU A 235 -4.84 29.35 -26.31
C LEU A 235 -3.98 30.45 -25.70
N ARG A 236 -3.63 31.50 -26.47
CA ARG A 236 -2.88 32.66 -25.98
C ARG A 236 -3.65 33.45 -24.93
N LYS A 237 -4.97 33.59 -25.11
CA LYS A 237 -5.82 34.37 -24.21
C LYS A 237 -6.04 33.66 -22.88
N TYR A 238 -6.45 32.40 -22.90
CA TYR A 238 -6.88 31.69 -21.70
C TYR A 238 -5.82 30.77 -21.10
N ASN A 239 -4.78 30.41 -21.86
CA ASN A 239 -3.78 29.41 -21.47
C ASN A 239 -4.42 28.09 -21.00
N ASN A 240 -5.55 27.70 -21.61
CA ASN A 240 -6.23 26.45 -21.25
C ASN A 240 -5.26 25.27 -21.42
N THR A 241 -5.25 24.37 -20.44
CA THR A 241 -4.26 23.29 -20.30
C THR A 241 -4.57 22.07 -21.18
N ILE A 242 -5.04 22.31 -22.40
CA ILE A 242 -5.28 21.27 -23.42
C ILE A 242 -3.94 20.63 -23.78
N CYS A 243 -3.75 19.36 -23.42
CA CYS A 243 -2.46 18.68 -23.56
C CYS A 243 -2.11 18.40 -25.03
N GLY A 244 -3.10 18.04 -25.86
CA GLY A 244 -2.97 17.78 -27.29
C GLY A 244 -3.12 19.01 -28.18
N ARG A 245 -2.96 20.23 -27.64
CA ARG A 245 -3.08 21.48 -28.42
C ARG A 245 -2.20 21.52 -29.67
N HIS A 246 -1.00 20.94 -29.63
CA HIS A 246 -0.07 20.90 -30.76
C HIS A 246 -0.50 19.87 -31.84
N PRO A 247 -0.85 18.61 -31.49
CA PRO A 247 -1.54 17.71 -32.41
C PRO A 247 -2.78 18.32 -33.07
N ILE A 248 -3.62 19.03 -32.31
CA ILE A 248 -4.81 19.73 -32.83
C ILE A 248 -4.39 20.83 -33.81
N GLY A 249 -3.39 21.65 -33.46
CA GLY A 249 -2.85 22.68 -34.35
C GLY A 249 -2.35 22.12 -35.68
N VAL A 250 -1.61 20.99 -35.64
CA VAL A 250 -1.17 20.28 -36.85
C VAL A 250 -2.36 19.82 -37.71
N LEU A 251 -3.41 19.26 -37.11
CA LEU A 251 -4.62 18.87 -37.84
C LEU A 251 -5.29 20.09 -38.49
N MET A 252 -5.47 21.19 -37.75
CA MET A 252 -6.10 22.40 -38.27
C MET A 252 -5.31 22.98 -39.45
N GLN A 253 -3.97 22.98 -39.38
CA GLN A 253 -3.11 23.43 -40.47
C GLN A 253 -3.17 22.51 -41.70
N ALA A 254 -3.28 21.18 -41.50
CA ALA A 254 -3.51 20.26 -42.61
C ALA A 254 -4.87 20.49 -43.28
N VAL A 255 -5.91 20.78 -42.50
CA VAL A 255 -7.24 21.12 -43.02
C VAL A 255 -7.21 22.44 -43.78
N GLU A 256 -6.49 23.45 -43.28
CA GLU A 256 -6.33 24.75 -43.93
C GLU A 256 -5.70 24.63 -45.33
N GLU A 257 -4.72 23.74 -45.50
CA GLU A 257 -4.11 23.43 -46.80
C GLU A 257 -5.12 22.78 -47.76
N LEU A 258 -5.96 21.88 -47.25
CA LEU A 258 -6.91 21.09 -48.05
C LEU A 258 -8.26 21.77 -48.29
N LYS A 259 -8.62 22.82 -47.54
CA LYS A 259 -9.97 23.42 -47.61
C LYS A 259 -10.34 24.00 -48.97
N ARG A 260 -9.34 24.30 -49.81
CA ARG A 260 -9.53 24.78 -51.18
C ARG A 260 -10.05 23.68 -52.11
N GLU A 261 -9.71 22.44 -51.81
CA GLU A 261 -10.03 21.27 -52.65
C GLU A 261 -11.16 20.42 -52.05
N PHE A 262 -11.24 20.34 -50.72
CA PHE A 262 -12.18 19.48 -50.01
C PHE A 262 -13.09 20.29 -49.08
N ARG A 263 -14.39 19.97 -49.14
CA ARG A 263 -15.35 20.46 -48.15
C ARG A 263 -15.33 19.56 -46.93
N MET A 264 -14.82 20.07 -45.82
CA MET A 264 -14.69 19.36 -44.55
C MET A 264 -15.55 20.01 -43.47
N SER A 265 -15.97 19.23 -42.49
CA SER A 265 -16.60 19.70 -41.26
C SER A 265 -16.09 18.90 -40.08
N PHE A 266 -16.03 19.53 -38.91
CA PHE A 266 -15.64 18.88 -37.66
C PHE A 266 -16.72 19.10 -36.61
N LYS A 267 -17.04 18.06 -35.83
CA LYS A 267 -18.05 18.10 -34.77
C LYS A 267 -17.62 17.30 -33.56
N PHE A 268 -17.72 17.91 -32.37
CA PHE A 268 -17.60 17.22 -31.10
C PHE A 268 -18.90 16.50 -30.77
N LEU A 269 -18.79 15.22 -30.42
CA LEU A 269 -19.96 14.35 -30.22
C LEU A 269 -20.30 14.13 -28.75
N LYS A 270 -19.30 14.27 -27.87
CA LYS A 270 -19.45 14.08 -26.44
C LYS A 270 -18.45 14.96 -25.70
N TYR A 271 -18.91 15.53 -24.59
CA TYR A 271 -18.10 16.21 -23.59
C TYR A 271 -18.35 15.54 -22.23
N ASP A 272 -17.28 15.38 -21.44
CA ASP A 272 -17.37 14.83 -20.10
C ASP A 272 -16.25 15.40 -19.21
N GLN A 273 -16.45 15.37 -17.90
CA GLN A 273 -15.47 15.78 -16.89
C GLN A 273 -15.25 14.64 -15.90
N SER A 274 -14.00 14.36 -15.51
CA SER A 274 -13.74 13.26 -14.59
C SER A 274 -14.33 13.47 -13.18
N ASN A 275 -14.52 14.74 -12.78
CA ASN A 275 -15.30 15.14 -11.61
C ASN A 275 -15.85 16.57 -11.80
N GLN A 276 -16.82 16.93 -10.95
CA GLN A 276 -17.35 18.30 -10.89
C GLN A 276 -16.62 19.10 -9.81
N CYS A 277 -15.65 19.91 -10.21
CA CYS A 277 -14.97 20.85 -9.31
C CYS A 277 -15.94 21.91 -8.78
N ARG A 278 -16.05 22.03 -7.45
CA ARG A 278 -16.90 23.03 -6.77
C ARG A 278 -16.11 23.98 -5.88
N GLY A 279 -14.96 23.54 -5.36
CA GLY A 279 -14.05 24.37 -4.59
C GLY A 279 -12.69 24.55 -5.26
N MET A 280 -11.96 25.58 -4.84
CA MET A 280 -10.60 25.89 -5.34
C MET A 280 -9.56 24.80 -5.08
N HIS A 281 -9.87 23.84 -4.22
CA HIS A 281 -9.02 22.69 -3.90
C HIS A 281 -9.38 21.42 -4.70
N ASP A 282 -10.46 21.42 -5.47
CA ASP A 282 -10.84 20.30 -6.33
C ASP A 282 -9.96 20.26 -7.60
N SER A 283 -9.98 19.15 -8.35
CA SER A 283 -9.25 19.05 -9.62
C SER A 283 -9.91 18.10 -10.62
N SER A 284 -9.95 18.46 -11.90
CA SER A 284 -10.80 17.86 -12.96
C SER A 284 -10.31 16.53 -13.56
N GLN A 285 -9.31 15.86 -12.96
CA GLN A 285 -8.68 14.62 -13.49
C GLN A 285 -8.47 13.55 -12.37
N GLY A 286 -9.47 12.70 -12.15
CA GLY A 286 -9.35 11.34 -11.59
C GLY A 286 -9.41 11.15 -10.07
N GLN A 287 -10.58 10.78 -9.58
CA GLN A 287 -10.81 10.03 -8.33
C GLN A 287 -11.20 8.59 -8.70
N GLN A 288 -10.47 7.57 -8.23
CA GLN A 288 -10.66 6.15 -8.59
C GLN A 288 -12.12 5.65 -8.33
N SER A 289 -12.83 5.06 -9.30
CA SER A 289 -14.12 4.30 -9.13
C SER A 289 -14.00 3.09 -8.16
N LEU A 290 -15.06 2.29 -7.99
CA LEU A 290 -15.06 1.16 -7.04
C LEU A 290 -14.42 -0.14 -7.58
N SER A 291 -14.65 -0.51 -8.84
CA SER A 291 -14.14 -1.77 -9.42
C SER A 291 -12.62 -1.87 -9.33
N ASP A 292 -11.89 -0.88 -9.84
CA ASP A 292 -10.43 -0.88 -9.82
C ASP A 292 -9.89 -0.69 -8.40
N LYS A 293 -10.70 -0.18 -7.45
CA LYS A 293 -10.31 -0.21 -6.04
C LYS A 293 -10.28 -1.65 -5.53
N VAL A 294 -11.31 -2.45 -5.84
CA VAL A 294 -11.36 -3.88 -5.46
C VAL A 294 -10.25 -4.66 -6.15
N GLN A 295 -10.02 -4.42 -7.44
CA GLN A 295 -8.97 -5.13 -8.18
C GLN A 295 -7.58 -4.80 -7.64
N GLN A 296 -7.27 -3.52 -7.40
CA GLN A 296 -6.00 -3.12 -6.79
C GLN A 296 -5.82 -3.74 -5.39
N LEU A 297 -6.90 -3.89 -4.61
CA LEU A 297 -6.85 -4.58 -3.33
C LEU A 297 -6.54 -6.08 -3.49
N LEU A 298 -7.15 -6.75 -4.47
CA LEU A 298 -6.85 -8.15 -4.78
C LEU A 298 -5.38 -8.31 -5.22
N ASP A 299 -4.88 -7.44 -6.09
CA ASP A 299 -3.50 -7.49 -6.57
C ASP A 299 -2.50 -7.26 -5.44
N MET A 300 -2.78 -6.33 -4.52
CA MET A 300 -1.96 -6.14 -3.33
C MET A 300 -2.05 -7.35 -2.38
N ASN A 301 -3.21 -7.99 -2.27
CA ASN A 301 -3.45 -9.13 -1.39
C ASN A 301 -2.71 -10.40 -1.87
N THR A 302 -2.53 -10.56 -3.18
CA THR A 302 -1.68 -11.64 -3.72
C THR A 302 -0.24 -11.52 -3.24
N LYS A 303 0.30 -10.30 -3.13
CA LYS A 303 1.67 -10.04 -2.68
C LYS A 303 1.83 -10.20 -1.18
N ARG A 304 0.87 -9.73 -0.39
CA ARG A 304 0.91 -9.80 1.09
C ARG A 304 -0.47 -10.06 1.68
N PRO A 305 -0.60 -10.96 2.67
CA PRO A 305 -1.89 -11.26 3.31
C PRO A 305 -2.47 -10.06 4.09
N VAL A 306 -1.61 -9.17 4.58
CA VAL A 306 -2.00 -7.93 5.26
C VAL A 306 -1.51 -6.74 4.44
N LEU A 307 -2.46 -5.92 3.99
CA LEU A 307 -2.21 -4.77 3.15
C LEU A 307 -1.69 -3.59 3.98
N ARG A 308 -0.51 -3.07 3.66
CA ARG A 308 0.02 -1.86 4.31
C ARG A 308 -0.53 -0.60 3.66
N PHE A 309 -1.25 0.20 4.43
CA PHE A 309 -1.82 1.46 3.98
C PHE A 309 -1.15 2.65 4.64
N ASN A 310 -0.89 3.67 3.82
CA ASN A 310 -0.56 5.02 4.26
C ASN A 310 -1.86 5.88 4.30
N GLY A 311 -1.76 7.13 4.74
CA GLY A 311 -2.92 8.03 4.81
C GLY A 311 -3.71 8.19 3.51
N ASN A 312 -3.03 8.17 2.36
CA ASN A 312 -3.67 8.28 1.04
C ASN A 312 -4.43 7.00 0.67
N LYS A 313 -3.78 5.83 0.74
CA LYS A 313 -4.43 4.53 0.51
C LYS A 313 -5.58 4.30 1.48
N PHE A 314 -5.46 4.73 2.73
CA PHE A 314 -6.56 4.66 3.69
C PHE A 314 -7.76 5.52 3.22
N ARG A 315 -7.51 6.75 2.76
CA ARG A 315 -8.57 7.60 2.19
C ARG A 315 -9.20 6.96 0.96
N ASP A 316 -8.39 6.41 0.06
CA ASP A 316 -8.86 5.88 -1.22
C ASP A 316 -9.59 4.55 -1.09
N PHE A 317 -9.09 3.60 -0.29
CA PHE A 317 -9.68 2.26 -0.17
C PHE A 317 -10.61 2.08 1.05
N VAL A 318 -10.46 2.88 2.11
CA VAL A 318 -11.25 2.72 3.34
C VAL A 318 -12.30 3.81 3.51
N LYS A 319 -11.92 5.08 3.31
CA LYS A 319 -12.82 6.21 3.57
C LYS A 319 -13.70 6.57 2.38
N SER A 320 -13.15 6.52 1.17
CA SER A 320 -13.87 6.97 -0.02
C SER A 320 -15.03 6.03 -0.35
N ALA A 321 -16.18 6.61 -0.68
CA ALA A 321 -17.32 5.89 -1.21
C ALA A 321 -17.27 5.94 -2.76
N PRO A 322 -17.86 4.96 -3.48
CA PRO A 322 -18.60 3.79 -2.97
C PRO A 322 -17.69 2.62 -2.59
N ARG A 323 -18.18 1.69 -1.73
CA ARG A 323 -17.52 0.42 -1.35
C ARG A 323 -18.51 -0.75 -1.41
N ASN A 324 -18.04 -1.95 -1.76
CA ASN A 324 -18.82 -3.20 -1.72
C ASN A 324 -18.10 -4.34 -0.96
N TYR A 325 -16.96 -4.03 -0.33
CA TYR A 325 -16.17 -4.94 0.47
C TYR A 325 -16.08 -4.42 1.92
N SER A 326 -16.04 -5.36 2.84
CA SER A 326 -15.59 -5.14 4.20
C SER A 326 -14.07 -5.05 4.22
N ILE A 327 -13.55 -4.13 5.01
CA ILE A 327 -12.12 -4.10 5.30
C ILE A 327 -11.91 -4.01 6.80
N VAL A 328 -11.12 -4.92 7.33
CA VAL A 328 -10.70 -4.91 8.73
C VAL A 328 -9.34 -4.24 8.75
N VAL A 329 -9.22 -3.14 9.49
CA VAL A 329 -7.98 -2.37 9.58
C VAL A 329 -7.43 -2.49 10.99
N MET A 330 -6.17 -2.94 11.09
CA MET A 330 -5.39 -2.90 12.32
C MET A 330 -4.59 -1.59 12.38
N PHE A 331 -4.88 -0.76 13.38
CA PHE A 331 -4.09 0.41 13.73
C PHE A 331 -3.03 0.00 14.73
N THR A 332 -1.75 0.19 14.39
CA THR A 332 -0.63 -0.29 15.20
C THR A 332 0.51 0.73 15.29
N ALA A 333 1.44 0.53 16.22
CA ALA A 333 2.63 1.37 16.39
C ALA A 333 3.85 0.45 16.62
N MET A 334 4.37 -0.13 15.53
CA MET A 334 5.40 -1.18 15.62
C MET A 334 6.83 -0.65 15.59
N ALA A 335 7.03 0.65 15.30
CA ALA A 335 8.35 1.24 15.27
C ALA A 335 9.10 1.02 16.61
N PRO A 336 10.39 0.65 16.57
CA PRO A 336 11.17 0.37 17.77
C PRO A 336 11.17 1.50 18.81
N ALA A 337 11.07 2.75 18.36
CA ALA A 337 10.99 3.94 19.21
C ALA A 337 9.74 3.98 20.11
N ARG A 338 8.65 3.29 19.74
CA ARG A 338 7.37 3.30 20.46
C ARG A 338 7.27 2.24 21.56
N GLN A 339 8.19 1.27 21.60
CA GLN A 339 8.26 0.20 22.60
C GLN A 339 6.93 -0.57 22.86
N CYS A 340 6.02 -0.62 21.88
CA CYS A 340 4.73 -1.29 22.02
C CYS A 340 4.86 -2.81 21.82
N VAL A 341 5.08 -3.56 22.91
CA VAL A 341 5.19 -5.03 22.87
C VAL A 341 3.88 -5.68 22.44
N ILE A 342 2.75 -5.19 22.95
CA ILE A 342 1.43 -5.73 22.63
C ILE A 342 1.05 -5.52 21.15
N CYS A 343 1.55 -4.45 20.52
CA CYS A 343 1.33 -4.17 19.10
C CYS A 343 1.98 -5.23 18.21
N ARG A 344 3.16 -5.73 18.58
CA ARG A 344 3.86 -6.80 17.84
C ARG A 344 3.11 -8.12 17.98
N HIS A 345 2.76 -8.49 19.21
CA HIS A 345 1.98 -9.69 19.47
C HIS A 345 0.63 -9.69 18.74
N ALA A 346 -0.07 -8.55 18.76
CA ALA A 346 -1.33 -8.38 18.04
C ALA A 346 -1.14 -8.44 16.52
N HIS A 347 -0.04 -7.91 15.98
CA HIS A 347 0.28 -8.00 14.56
C HIS A 347 0.54 -9.44 14.11
N ASP A 348 1.25 -10.22 14.92
CA ASP A 348 1.55 -11.63 14.62
C ASP A 348 0.26 -12.46 14.58
N GLU A 349 -0.60 -12.34 15.60
CA GLU A 349 -1.89 -13.02 15.63
C GLU A 349 -2.82 -12.55 14.51
N TYR A 350 -2.85 -11.24 14.19
CA TYR A 350 -3.61 -10.70 13.07
C TYR A 350 -3.13 -11.23 11.71
N THR A 351 -1.81 -11.39 11.55
CA THR A 351 -1.21 -11.95 10.33
C THR A 351 -1.55 -13.42 10.18
N ILE A 352 -1.63 -14.17 11.27
CA ILE A 352 -2.10 -15.57 11.25
C ILE A 352 -3.55 -15.64 10.75
N VAL A 353 -4.44 -14.75 11.21
CA VAL A 353 -5.83 -14.68 10.72
C VAL A 353 -5.88 -14.38 9.23
N ALA A 354 -5.15 -13.36 8.77
CA ALA A 354 -5.14 -12.96 7.37
C ALA A 354 -4.61 -14.08 6.45
N ASN A 355 -3.54 -14.76 6.86
CA ASN A 355 -3.01 -15.93 6.15
C ASN A 355 -4.02 -17.09 6.14
N SER A 356 -4.64 -17.37 7.28
CA SER A 356 -5.65 -18.43 7.39
C SER A 356 -6.83 -18.16 6.47
N TYR A 357 -7.28 -16.91 6.37
CA TYR A 357 -8.34 -16.52 5.44
C TYR A 357 -7.93 -16.71 3.98
N ARG A 358 -6.71 -16.29 3.62
CA ARG A 358 -6.17 -16.39 2.25
C ARG A 358 -6.18 -17.82 1.72
N TYR A 359 -5.92 -18.81 2.57
CA TYR A 359 -5.92 -20.23 2.20
C TYR A 359 -7.23 -20.96 2.54
N SER A 360 -8.26 -20.24 3.01
CA SER A 360 -9.55 -20.83 3.35
C SER A 360 -10.43 -21.04 2.12
N GLN A 361 -11.31 -22.04 2.16
CA GLN A 361 -12.34 -22.27 1.13
C GLN A 361 -13.39 -21.15 1.09
N THR A 362 -13.44 -20.29 2.11
CA THR A 362 -14.35 -19.15 2.25
C THR A 362 -13.70 -17.84 1.77
N TYR A 363 -12.52 -17.93 1.14
CA TYR A 363 -11.85 -16.78 0.55
C TYR A 363 -12.73 -16.09 -0.50
N SER A 364 -12.89 -14.77 -0.38
CA SER A 364 -13.76 -13.96 -1.23
C SER A 364 -13.21 -12.56 -1.38
N ASN A 365 -13.64 -11.84 -2.41
CA ASN A 365 -13.34 -10.42 -2.62
C ASN A 365 -14.17 -9.46 -1.75
N LYS A 366 -14.90 -9.99 -0.75
CA LYS A 366 -15.77 -9.22 0.14
C LYS A 366 -15.08 -8.82 1.44
N LEU A 367 -13.91 -9.37 1.75
CA LEU A 367 -13.19 -9.10 2.99
C LEU A 367 -11.70 -8.92 2.72
N PHE A 368 -11.16 -7.78 3.17
CA PHE A 368 -9.73 -7.48 3.10
C PHE A 368 -9.15 -7.17 4.47
N PHE A 369 -7.86 -7.46 4.64
CA PHE A 369 -7.10 -7.22 5.85
C PHE A 369 -6.05 -6.15 5.58
N ALA A 370 -6.11 -5.04 6.30
CA ALA A 370 -5.15 -3.96 6.16
C ALA A 370 -4.57 -3.54 7.50
N MET A 371 -3.41 -2.92 7.46
CA MET A 371 -2.77 -2.31 8.61
C MET A 371 -2.33 -0.89 8.28
N VAL A 372 -2.46 -0.01 9.27
CA VAL A 372 -1.94 1.35 9.24
C VAL A 372 -1.02 1.49 10.44
N ASP A 373 0.28 1.70 10.18
CA ASP A 373 1.23 2.01 11.24
C ASP A 373 1.18 3.51 11.56
N PHE A 374 1.28 3.87 12.84
CA PHE A 374 1.23 5.25 13.31
C PHE A 374 2.26 6.14 12.60
N ASP A 375 3.47 5.64 12.32
CA ASP A 375 4.50 6.46 11.69
C ASP A 375 4.28 6.62 10.17
N GLU A 376 3.56 5.70 9.50
CA GLU A 376 3.19 5.78 8.08
C GLU A 376 1.86 6.52 7.82
N GLY A 377 1.01 6.69 8.85
CA GLY A 377 -0.36 7.17 8.72
C GLY A 377 -0.91 7.87 9.96
N SER A 378 -0.11 8.71 10.63
CA SER A 378 -0.51 9.46 11.83
C SER A 378 -1.74 10.35 11.62
N ASP A 379 -1.95 10.83 10.39
CA ASP A 379 -3.13 11.57 9.94
C ASP A 379 -4.42 10.74 10.05
N VAL A 380 -4.34 9.42 9.85
CA VAL A 380 -5.47 8.51 10.01
C VAL A 380 -5.84 8.32 11.48
N PHE A 381 -4.85 8.22 12.37
CA PHE A 381 -5.08 8.10 13.82
C PHE A 381 -5.80 9.34 14.37
N GLN A 382 -5.35 10.54 13.96
CA GLN A 382 -6.00 11.80 14.31
C GLN A 382 -7.42 11.87 13.73
N MET A 383 -7.59 11.46 12.46
CA MET A 383 -8.89 11.46 11.78
C MET A 383 -9.93 10.59 12.48
N LEU A 384 -9.51 9.44 13.02
CA LEU A 384 -10.38 8.50 13.73
C LEU A 384 -10.40 8.72 15.26
N ARG A 385 -9.67 9.73 15.77
CA ARG A 385 -9.53 10.04 17.20
C ARG A 385 -9.04 8.84 18.03
N LEU A 386 -8.09 8.09 17.49
CA LEU A 386 -7.48 6.95 18.16
C LEU A 386 -6.30 7.41 19.00
N ASN A 387 -6.42 7.25 20.33
CA ASN A 387 -5.37 7.61 21.30
C ASN A 387 -4.57 6.40 21.79
N THR A 388 -4.94 5.19 21.38
CA THR A 388 -4.33 3.94 21.82
C THR A 388 -4.01 3.06 20.60
N ALA A 389 -3.03 2.17 20.76
CA ALA A 389 -2.69 1.14 19.79
C ALA A 389 -2.33 -0.15 20.56
N PRO A 390 -2.63 -1.35 20.03
CA PRO A 390 -3.31 -1.62 18.77
C PRO A 390 -4.84 -1.42 18.86
N VAL A 391 -5.50 -1.10 17.75
CA VAL A 391 -6.97 -1.04 17.63
C VAL A 391 -7.41 -1.73 16.35
N PHE A 392 -8.43 -2.58 16.41
CA PHE A 392 -9.03 -3.22 15.23
C PHE A 392 -10.40 -2.59 14.96
N ILE A 393 -10.59 -2.12 13.73
CA ILE A 393 -11.86 -1.56 13.28
C ILE A 393 -12.29 -2.26 12.00
N HIS A 394 -13.54 -2.73 11.99
CA HIS A 394 -14.21 -3.22 10.80
C HIS A 394 -14.91 -2.05 10.10
N PHE A 395 -14.63 -1.88 8.83
CA PHE A 395 -15.31 -0.91 7.99
C PHE A 395 -16.31 -1.66 7.11
N PRO A 396 -17.62 -1.54 7.37
CA PRO A 396 -18.64 -2.25 6.61
C PRO A 396 -18.66 -1.80 5.15
N PRO A 397 -19.19 -2.63 4.23
CA PRO A 397 -19.25 -2.30 2.80
C PRO A 397 -20.11 -1.08 2.53
N LYS A 398 -21.16 -0.85 3.34
CA LYS A 398 -22.04 0.32 3.24
C LYS A 398 -22.09 1.06 4.57
N GLY A 399 -22.03 2.39 4.51
CA GLY A 399 -22.13 3.25 5.68
C GLY A 399 -20.81 3.47 6.43
N LYS A 400 -20.90 4.22 7.53
CA LYS A 400 -19.78 4.49 8.45
C LYS A 400 -19.69 3.36 9.49
N PRO A 401 -18.49 3.04 9.99
CA PRO A 401 -18.34 2.07 11.07
C PRO A 401 -19.12 2.53 12.31
N LYS A 402 -19.84 1.61 12.93
CA LYS A 402 -20.55 1.82 14.20
C LYS A 402 -19.57 1.59 15.36
N PRO A 403 -19.86 2.09 16.58
CA PRO A 403 -19.04 1.78 17.76
C PRO A 403 -18.86 0.28 18.02
N ALA A 404 -19.85 -0.54 17.64
CA ALA A 404 -19.80 -2.00 17.74
C ALA A 404 -18.82 -2.67 16.74
N ASP A 405 -18.39 -1.95 15.71
CA ASP A 405 -17.42 -2.41 14.70
C ASP A 405 -15.97 -2.16 15.13
N THR A 406 -15.76 -1.63 16.34
CA THR A 406 -14.44 -1.57 16.99
C THR A 406 -14.31 -2.74 17.97
N MET A 407 -13.22 -3.49 17.87
CA MET A 407 -12.98 -4.63 18.74
C MET A 407 -12.49 -4.16 20.12
N ASP A 408 -13.16 -4.61 21.18
CA ASP A 408 -12.71 -4.39 22.55
C ASP A 408 -11.64 -5.43 22.94
N ILE A 409 -10.40 -5.06 22.68
CA ILE A 409 -9.23 -5.89 22.95
C ILE A 409 -9.05 -6.18 24.44
N GLN A 410 -9.43 -5.25 25.32
CA GLN A 410 -9.23 -5.41 26.77
C GLN A 410 -10.12 -6.49 27.35
N ARG A 411 -11.34 -6.63 26.80
CA ARG A 411 -12.32 -7.62 27.25
C ARG A 411 -12.13 -9.00 26.61
N VAL A 412 -11.81 -9.05 25.32
CA VAL A 412 -11.86 -10.31 24.54
C VAL A 412 -10.47 -10.87 24.22
N GLY A 413 -9.41 -10.07 24.30
CA GLY A 413 -8.03 -10.48 23.98
C GLY A 413 -7.69 -10.38 22.49
N VAL A 414 -6.44 -10.71 22.13
CA VAL A 414 -5.86 -10.52 20.78
C VAL A 414 -5.51 -11.83 20.05
N SER A 415 -5.99 -12.99 20.52
CA SER A 415 -5.68 -14.24 19.84
C SER A 415 -6.36 -14.34 18.48
N ALA A 416 -5.74 -15.05 17.55
CA ALA A 416 -6.22 -15.25 16.19
C ALA A 416 -7.63 -15.88 16.16
N GLU A 417 -7.93 -16.79 17.09
CA GLU A 417 -9.25 -17.42 17.20
C GLU A 417 -10.33 -16.41 17.60
N VAL A 418 -10.00 -15.48 18.51
CA VAL A 418 -10.91 -14.43 18.95
C VAL A 418 -11.14 -13.41 17.83
N ILE A 419 -10.08 -12.96 17.16
CA ILE A 419 -10.17 -12.02 16.03
C ILE A 419 -11.01 -12.67 14.90
N GLY A 420 -10.77 -13.93 14.58
CA GLY A 420 -11.54 -14.68 13.59
C GLY A 420 -13.03 -14.76 13.93
N LYS A 421 -13.38 -15.05 15.19
CA LYS A 421 -14.78 -15.07 15.66
C LYS A 421 -15.43 -13.69 15.61
N TRP A 422 -14.72 -12.64 16.02
CA TRP A 422 -15.23 -11.27 15.96
C TRP A 422 -15.51 -10.83 14.51
N ILE A 423 -14.65 -11.20 13.56
CA ILE A 423 -14.88 -10.96 12.13
C ILE A 423 -16.10 -11.72 11.62
N GLN A 424 -16.26 -12.99 12.03
CA GLN A 424 -17.40 -13.81 11.68
C GLN A 424 -18.73 -13.16 12.11
N GLU A 425 -18.81 -12.60 13.31
CA GLU A 425 -20.01 -11.91 13.82
C GLU A 425 -20.38 -10.62 13.05
N ARG A 426 -19.44 -10.05 12.28
CA ARG A 426 -19.64 -8.79 11.52
C ARG A 426 -19.78 -8.98 10.02
N THR A 427 -19.22 -10.06 9.49
CA THR A 427 -19.11 -10.30 8.05
C THR A 427 -19.78 -11.59 7.59
N ASP A 428 -20.27 -12.41 8.52
CA ASP A 428 -20.83 -13.75 8.29
C ASP A 428 -19.85 -14.74 7.62
N ILE A 429 -18.56 -14.39 7.55
CA ILE A 429 -17.49 -15.20 6.95
C ILE A 429 -16.80 -16.01 8.05
N GLN A 430 -16.84 -17.34 7.93
CA GLN A 430 -16.16 -18.24 8.87
C GLN A 430 -14.69 -18.47 8.47
N ILE A 431 -13.74 -18.09 9.33
CA ILE A 431 -12.30 -18.25 9.09
C ILE A 431 -11.76 -19.35 10.00
N ARG A 432 -11.26 -20.45 9.42
CA ARG A 432 -10.57 -21.51 10.17
C ARG A 432 -9.09 -21.15 10.35
N ILE A 433 -8.63 -21.02 11.59
CA ILE A 433 -7.27 -20.56 11.91
C ILE A 433 -6.24 -21.70 11.77
N PHE A 434 -5.19 -21.48 11.00
CA PHE A 434 -4.04 -22.39 10.85
C PHE A 434 -2.77 -21.74 11.41
N ARG A 435 -2.24 -22.28 12.52
CA ARG A 435 -1.00 -21.79 13.14
C ARG A 435 0.22 -22.45 12.48
N PRO A 436 1.25 -21.69 12.06
CA PRO A 436 2.45 -22.28 11.49
C PRO A 436 3.17 -23.15 12.55
N PRO A 437 3.82 -24.25 12.15
CA PRO A 437 4.54 -25.11 13.08
C PRO A 437 5.70 -24.34 13.73
N ASN A 438 5.87 -24.48 15.04
CA ASN A 438 6.92 -23.80 15.78
C ASN A 438 8.28 -24.48 15.56
N TYR A 439 9.02 -24.03 14.55
CA TYR A 439 10.36 -24.55 14.24
C TYR A 439 11.36 -24.38 15.39
N SER A 440 11.21 -23.38 16.27
CA SER A 440 12.12 -23.21 17.42
C SER A 440 11.97 -24.33 18.44
N ALA A 441 10.73 -24.76 18.69
CA ALA A 441 10.45 -25.92 19.54
C ALA A 441 10.93 -27.21 18.87
N THR A 442 10.73 -27.36 17.55
CA THR A 442 11.23 -28.52 16.80
C THR A 442 12.76 -28.60 16.86
N VAL A 443 13.47 -27.48 16.67
CA VAL A 443 14.93 -27.41 16.79
C VAL A 443 15.37 -27.70 18.23
N ALA A 444 14.66 -27.19 19.24
CA ALA A 444 14.96 -27.49 20.64
C ALA A 444 14.78 -28.97 20.96
N ILE A 445 13.74 -29.62 20.42
CA ILE A 445 13.53 -31.07 20.53
C ILE A 445 14.63 -31.84 19.80
N LEU A 446 15.10 -31.35 18.64
CA LEU A 446 16.19 -31.97 17.88
C LEU A 446 17.53 -31.83 18.62
N MET A 447 17.80 -30.67 19.22
CA MET A 447 18.93 -30.42 20.11
C MET A 447 18.86 -31.28 21.37
N LEU A 448 17.69 -31.42 21.98
CA LEU A 448 17.46 -32.32 23.11
C LEU A 448 17.70 -33.78 22.68
N SER A 449 17.23 -34.17 21.50
CA SER A 449 17.43 -35.51 20.93
C SER A 449 18.90 -35.79 20.65
N LEU A 450 19.65 -34.80 20.16
CA LEU A 450 21.10 -34.88 19.97
C LEU A 450 21.86 -34.87 21.29
N PHE A 451 21.40 -34.12 22.28
CA PHE A 451 21.98 -34.10 23.63
C PHE A 451 21.76 -35.44 24.32
N VAL A 452 20.55 -35.99 24.27
CA VAL A 452 20.24 -37.33 24.77
C VAL A 452 20.98 -38.40 23.96
N GLY A 453 21.05 -38.27 22.63
CA GLY A 453 21.84 -39.17 21.78
C GLY A 453 23.33 -39.13 22.09
N GLY A 454 23.89 -37.95 22.33
CA GLY A 454 25.27 -37.73 22.78
C GLY A 454 25.49 -38.26 24.20
N PHE A 455 24.52 -38.12 25.09
CA PHE A 455 24.54 -38.69 26.43
C PHE A 455 24.46 -40.22 26.40
N LEU A 456 23.67 -40.80 25.50
CA LEU A 456 23.60 -42.23 25.21
C LEU A 456 24.84 -42.77 24.48
N TYR A 457 25.62 -41.90 23.81
CA TYR A 457 26.93 -42.24 23.25
C TYR A 457 28.03 -42.21 24.33
N LEU A 458 28.01 -41.19 25.21
CA LEU A 458 28.85 -41.12 26.41
C LEU A 458 28.53 -42.23 27.43
N ARG A 459 27.29 -42.77 27.41
CA ARG A 459 26.77 -43.89 28.22
C ARG A 459 27.63 -45.15 28.19
N ARG A 460 28.58 -45.29 27.25
CA ARG A 460 29.45 -46.45 27.24
C ARG A 460 30.41 -46.51 28.44
N ASN A 461 30.66 -45.42 29.19
CA ASN A 461 31.80 -45.41 30.12
C ASN A 461 31.67 -44.87 31.57
N ASN A 462 30.63 -44.18 32.07
CA ASN A 462 30.47 -43.94 33.54
C ASN A 462 29.11 -43.31 33.96
N LEU A 463 28.38 -43.88 34.93
CA LEU A 463 27.07 -43.37 35.42
C LEU A 463 27.03 -43.02 36.93
N ASP A 464 28.16 -43.03 37.64
CA ASP A 464 28.16 -42.87 39.11
C ASP A 464 27.64 -41.51 39.61
N PHE A 465 27.75 -40.44 38.81
CA PHE A 465 27.30 -39.10 39.21
C PHE A 465 25.77 -38.98 39.36
N LEU A 466 24.99 -39.76 38.60
CA LEU A 466 23.52 -39.74 38.65
C LEU A 466 22.96 -40.38 39.92
N TYR A 467 23.73 -41.24 40.58
CA TYR A 467 23.30 -41.89 41.82
C TYR A 467 23.62 -41.05 43.08
N ASN A 468 24.30 -39.91 42.93
CA ASN A 468 24.60 -39.03 44.05
C ASN A 468 23.34 -38.28 44.52
N LYS A 469 22.75 -38.76 45.63
CA LYS A 469 21.55 -38.17 46.25
C LYS A 469 21.73 -36.72 46.68
N GLN A 470 22.95 -36.31 47.06
CA GLN A 470 23.22 -34.94 47.50
C GLN A 470 23.14 -33.95 46.34
N MET A 471 23.58 -34.36 45.15
CA MET A 471 23.48 -33.54 43.93
C MET A 471 22.01 -33.26 43.59
N TRP A 472 21.16 -34.30 43.61
CA TRP A 472 19.73 -34.15 43.37
C TRP A 472 19.04 -33.29 44.43
N ALA A 473 19.41 -33.43 45.70
CA ALA A 473 18.90 -32.59 46.78
C ALA A 473 19.26 -31.11 46.55
N LEU A 474 20.51 -30.82 46.18
CA LEU A 474 20.96 -29.45 45.88
C LEU A 474 20.22 -28.85 44.68
N ILE A 475 20.10 -29.61 43.58
CA ILE A 475 19.38 -29.16 42.38
C ILE A 475 17.92 -28.86 42.70
N ALA A 476 17.26 -29.74 43.46
CA ALA A 476 15.87 -29.54 43.87
C ALA A 476 15.71 -28.26 44.72
N VAL A 477 16.62 -28.03 45.67
CA VAL A 477 16.59 -26.81 46.51
C VAL A 477 16.82 -25.54 45.69
N VAL A 478 17.80 -25.55 44.78
CA VAL A 478 18.06 -24.41 43.88
C VAL A 478 16.84 -24.11 42.99
N PHE A 479 16.21 -25.15 42.46
CA PHE A 479 14.99 -25.01 41.68
C PHE A 479 13.85 -24.39 42.51
N CYS A 480 13.65 -24.86 43.73
CA CYS A 480 12.67 -24.27 44.65
C CYS A 480 12.94 -22.78 44.90
N PHE A 481 14.19 -22.38 45.12
CA PHE A 481 14.54 -20.97 45.32
C PHE A 481 14.32 -20.12 44.06
N ALA A 482 14.62 -20.65 42.87
CA ALA A 482 14.32 -19.98 41.62
C ALA A 482 12.81 -19.73 41.45
N MET A 483 11.98 -20.71 41.79
CA MET A 483 10.53 -20.58 41.65
C MET A 483 9.91 -19.66 42.71
N VAL A 484 10.34 -19.74 43.98
CA VAL A 484 9.80 -18.93 45.08
C VAL A 484 10.22 -17.46 44.98
N SER A 485 11.40 -17.16 44.42
CA SER A 485 11.87 -15.78 44.26
C SER A 485 11.14 -14.99 43.17
N GLY A 486 10.34 -15.65 42.32
CA GLY A 486 9.55 -15.00 41.27
C GLY A 486 10.16 -15.08 39.87
N GLN A 487 11.09 -16.02 39.59
CA GLN A 487 11.66 -16.15 38.24
C GLN A 487 10.62 -16.43 37.16
N MET A 488 9.56 -17.18 37.49
CA MET A 488 8.46 -17.43 36.53
C MET A 488 7.72 -16.13 36.17
N TRP A 489 7.54 -15.23 37.14
CA TRP A 489 6.93 -13.92 36.88
C TRP A 489 7.80 -13.09 35.93
N ASN A 490 9.12 -13.11 36.12
CA ASN A 490 10.07 -12.46 35.20
C ASN A 490 10.01 -13.05 33.79
N HIS A 491 9.95 -14.38 33.66
CA HIS A 491 9.87 -15.03 32.36
C HIS A 491 8.59 -14.65 31.60
N ILE A 492 7.44 -14.61 32.29
CA ILE A 492 6.15 -14.28 31.67
C ILE A 492 6.07 -12.81 31.25
N ARG A 493 6.53 -11.89 32.12
CA ARG A 493 6.35 -10.44 31.89
C ARG A 493 7.56 -9.73 31.30
N SER A 494 8.72 -10.39 31.26
CA SER A 494 9.99 -9.87 30.72
C SER A 494 10.30 -8.43 31.19
N PRO A 495 10.33 -8.17 32.52
CA PRO A 495 10.63 -6.84 33.05
C PRO A 495 12.07 -6.45 32.75
N PRO A 496 12.41 -5.15 32.77
CA PRO A 496 13.78 -4.69 32.62
C PRO A 496 14.67 -5.23 33.76
N PHE A 497 15.95 -5.40 33.48
CA PHE A 497 16.91 -5.93 34.46
C PHE A 497 17.09 -5.00 35.67
N VAL A 498 17.18 -3.68 35.43
CA VAL A 498 17.29 -2.61 36.44
C VAL A 498 16.56 -1.37 35.93
N HIS A 499 16.04 -0.52 36.83
CA HIS A 499 15.36 0.74 36.49
C HIS A 499 16.14 1.96 36.99
N LYS A 500 16.13 3.07 36.23
CA LYS A 500 16.75 4.34 36.66
C LYS A 500 15.68 5.19 37.38
N SER A 501 16.00 5.67 38.57
CA SER A 501 15.12 6.57 39.34
C SER A 501 15.05 7.96 38.69
N GLN A 502 14.00 8.73 38.99
CA GLN A 502 13.78 10.08 38.44
C GLN A 502 14.93 11.06 38.73
N ASN A 503 15.68 10.84 39.81
CA ASN A 503 16.87 11.62 40.18
C ASN A 503 18.19 11.09 39.60
N GLY A 504 18.14 10.23 38.57
CA GLY A 504 19.33 9.73 37.85
C GLY A 504 20.10 8.59 38.52
N GLY A 505 19.72 8.18 39.73
CA GLY A 505 20.29 7.02 40.43
C GLY A 505 19.74 5.67 39.94
N ILE A 506 20.48 4.58 40.17
CA ILE A 506 20.08 3.21 39.81
C ILE A 506 19.24 2.60 40.94
N ALA A 507 18.01 2.17 40.65
CA ALA A 507 17.13 1.52 41.60
C ALA A 507 17.12 -0.01 41.40
N TYR A 508 17.56 -0.75 42.42
CA TYR A 508 17.66 -2.23 42.39
C TYR A 508 16.38 -2.94 42.83
N ILE A 509 15.46 -2.24 43.50
CA ILE A 509 14.18 -2.77 43.98
C ILE A 509 13.06 -1.91 43.39
N HIS A 510 12.01 -2.56 42.89
CA HIS A 510 10.87 -1.82 42.31
C HIS A 510 10.06 -1.11 43.41
N GLY A 511 9.63 0.13 43.16
CA GLY A 511 8.92 0.95 44.18
C GLY A 511 7.45 0.57 44.43
N SER A 512 6.84 -0.25 43.57
CA SER A 512 5.47 -0.72 43.73
C SER A 512 5.40 -2.21 44.10
N SER A 513 4.37 -2.59 44.86
CA SER A 513 4.10 -3.99 45.25
C SER A 513 3.69 -4.89 44.08
N GLN A 514 3.24 -4.31 42.96
CA GLN A 514 2.75 -5.03 41.78
C GLN A 514 3.84 -5.30 40.73
N GLY A 515 5.04 -4.71 40.88
CA GLY A 515 6.15 -4.84 39.95
C GLY A 515 7.39 -5.45 40.60
N GLN A 516 8.20 -6.15 39.80
CA GLN A 516 9.46 -6.77 40.20
C GLN A 516 10.51 -6.57 39.10
N LEU A 517 11.77 -6.38 39.51
CA LEU A 517 12.91 -6.32 38.60
C LEU A 517 13.63 -7.67 38.57
N VAL A 518 14.31 -8.00 37.47
CA VAL A 518 15.04 -9.27 37.36
C VAL A 518 16.13 -9.39 38.43
N ILE A 519 16.85 -8.29 38.70
CA ILE A 519 17.88 -8.27 39.75
C ILE A 519 17.30 -8.53 41.15
N GLU A 520 16.07 -8.08 41.39
CA GLU A 520 15.40 -8.21 42.67
C GLU A 520 15.09 -9.67 43.02
N THR A 521 14.76 -10.49 42.01
CA THR A 521 14.56 -11.94 42.16
C THR A 521 15.81 -12.63 42.67
N TYR A 522 16.99 -12.25 42.17
CA TYR A 522 18.26 -12.82 42.66
C TYR A 522 18.55 -12.41 44.11
N ILE A 523 18.25 -11.16 44.49
CA ILE A 523 18.39 -10.68 45.87
C ILE A 523 17.48 -11.50 46.80
N VAL A 524 16.20 -11.66 46.44
CA VAL A 524 15.23 -12.44 47.25
C VAL A 524 15.60 -13.92 47.31
N MET A 525 16.11 -14.49 46.22
CA MET A 525 16.61 -15.87 46.18
C MET A 525 17.74 -16.07 47.20
N PHE A 526 18.70 -15.15 47.21
CA PHE A 526 19.83 -15.18 48.14
C PHE A 526 19.39 -15.04 49.60
N LEU A 527 18.51 -14.08 49.91
CA LEU A 527 18.02 -13.87 51.29
C LEU A 527 17.31 -15.11 51.84
N ASN A 528 16.45 -15.75 51.04
CA ASN A 528 15.77 -16.98 51.44
C ASN A 528 16.73 -18.15 51.63
N ALA A 529 17.74 -18.28 50.76
CA ALA A 529 18.77 -19.31 50.90
C ALA A 529 19.55 -19.16 52.21
N MET A 530 19.89 -17.94 52.62
CA MET A 530 20.58 -17.68 53.88
C MET A 530 19.72 -17.99 55.11
N ILE A 531 18.40 -17.70 55.06
CA ILE A 531 17.47 -18.05 56.14
C ILE A 531 17.35 -19.57 56.26
N VAL A 532 17.18 -20.28 55.14
CA VAL A 532 17.08 -21.75 55.14
C VAL A 532 18.37 -22.38 55.64
N LEU A 533 19.53 -21.86 55.23
CA LEU A 533 20.82 -22.31 55.76
C LEU A 533 20.90 -22.11 57.28
N GLY A 534 20.46 -20.95 57.80
CA GLY A 534 20.39 -20.69 59.23
C GLY A 534 19.50 -21.69 59.98
N MET A 535 18.34 -22.04 59.41
CA MET A 535 17.43 -23.06 59.98
C MET A 535 18.02 -24.47 59.94
N VAL A 536 18.74 -24.83 58.87
CA VAL A 536 19.45 -26.12 58.78
C VAL A 536 20.53 -26.21 59.86
N LEU A 537 21.34 -25.15 60.03
CA LEU A 537 22.36 -25.11 61.07
C LEU A 537 21.78 -25.20 62.49
N LEU A 538 20.63 -24.55 62.75
CA LEU A 538 19.91 -24.69 64.02
C LEU A 538 19.46 -26.14 64.28
N THR A 539 18.96 -26.80 63.25
CA THR A 539 18.50 -28.19 63.34
C THR A 539 19.68 -29.13 63.56
N GLU A 540 20.78 -28.92 62.85
CA GLU A 540 22.01 -29.72 62.98
C GLU A 540 22.66 -29.53 64.35
N ALA A 541 22.66 -28.30 64.89
CA ALA A 541 23.17 -28.02 66.21
C ALA A 541 22.48 -28.86 67.32
N GLY A 542 21.20 -29.16 67.16
CA GLY A 542 20.45 -30.01 68.09
C GLY A 542 20.86 -31.48 68.09
N TRP A 543 21.49 -31.96 67.03
CA TRP A 543 21.96 -33.35 66.89
C TRP A 543 23.47 -33.50 67.18
N GLN A 544 24.20 -32.40 67.39
CA GLN A 544 25.64 -32.44 67.64
C GLN A 544 25.97 -32.86 69.09
N ASN A 545 26.82 -33.87 69.25
CA ASN A 545 27.25 -34.37 70.57
C ASN A 545 28.21 -33.41 71.30
N ASP A 546 29.00 -32.60 70.59
CA ASP A 546 29.93 -31.64 71.18
C ASP A 546 29.18 -30.35 71.58
N HIS A 547 29.08 -30.13 72.90
CA HIS A 547 28.31 -29.04 73.48
C HIS A 547 28.86 -27.66 73.11
N ARG A 548 30.17 -27.50 72.86
CA ARG A 548 30.74 -26.20 72.49
C ARG A 548 30.44 -25.88 71.02
N LYS A 549 30.58 -26.87 70.13
CA LYS A 549 30.26 -26.71 68.70
C LYS A 549 28.76 -26.56 68.47
N SER A 550 27.93 -27.31 69.19
CA SER A 550 26.47 -27.18 69.14
C SER A 550 26.04 -25.76 69.53
N LYS A 551 26.55 -25.21 70.64
CA LYS A 551 26.24 -23.83 71.06
C LYS A 551 26.66 -22.80 70.01
N VAL A 552 27.86 -22.91 69.45
CA VAL A 552 28.34 -21.95 68.44
C VAL A 552 27.50 -22.05 67.17
N THR A 553 27.23 -23.26 66.68
CA THR A 553 26.41 -23.50 65.47
C THR A 553 24.98 -22.99 65.67
N ALA A 554 24.40 -23.19 66.86
CA ALA A 554 23.07 -22.69 67.19
C ALA A 554 23.02 -21.15 67.24
N ILE A 555 24.03 -20.50 67.83
CA ILE A 555 24.10 -19.03 67.87
C ILE A 555 24.26 -18.45 66.47
N VAL A 556 25.13 -19.04 65.64
CA VAL A 556 25.32 -18.60 64.25
C VAL A 556 24.04 -18.81 63.43
N GLY A 557 23.39 -19.97 63.56
CA GLY A 557 22.12 -20.25 62.89
C GLY A 557 21.01 -19.28 63.30
N LEU A 558 20.88 -19.01 64.61
CA LEU A 558 19.92 -18.04 65.13
C LEU A 558 20.19 -16.63 64.61
N PHE A 559 21.46 -16.22 64.59
CA PHE A 559 21.88 -14.92 64.07
C PHE A 559 21.51 -14.78 62.59
N LEU A 560 21.82 -15.77 61.76
CA LEU A 560 21.49 -15.77 60.33
C LEU A 560 19.98 -15.63 60.11
N VAL A 561 19.18 -16.44 60.82
CA VAL A 561 17.71 -16.38 60.69
C VAL A 561 17.21 -15.00 61.10
N VAL A 562 17.58 -14.50 62.27
CA VAL A 562 17.07 -13.23 62.80
C VAL A 562 17.45 -12.03 61.92
N VAL A 563 18.70 -11.97 61.43
CA VAL A 563 19.17 -10.84 60.61
C VAL A 563 18.56 -10.87 59.21
N PHE A 564 18.66 -11.99 58.50
CA PHE A 564 18.16 -12.07 57.13
C PHE A 564 16.63 -12.05 57.07
N PHE A 565 15.95 -12.60 58.08
CA PHE A 565 14.50 -12.43 58.22
C PHE A 565 14.11 -10.97 58.53
N SER A 566 14.92 -10.24 59.30
CA SER A 566 14.67 -8.80 59.47
C SER A 566 14.91 -8.01 58.19
N LEU A 567 15.89 -8.39 57.36
CA LEU A 567 16.18 -7.74 56.07
C LEU A 567 15.08 -7.97 55.04
N ILE A 568 14.62 -9.22 54.90
CA ILE A 568 13.52 -9.53 53.96
C ILE A 568 12.23 -8.81 54.38
N LEU A 569 11.96 -8.69 55.68
CA LEU A 569 10.81 -7.93 56.19
C LEU A 569 10.93 -6.43 55.92
N SER A 570 12.15 -5.89 55.98
CA SER A 570 12.43 -4.49 55.65
C SER A 570 12.17 -4.19 54.17
N ILE A 571 12.65 -5.05 53.26
CA ILE A 571 12.42 -4.94 51.81
C ILE A 571 10.94 -5.12 51.49
N PHE A 572 10.28 -6.09 52.14
CA PHE A 572 8.85 -6.30 51.96
C PHE A 572 8.05 -5.04 52.31
N ARG A 573 8.39 -4.38 53.41
CA ARG A 573 7.71 -3.16 53.83
C ARG A 573 7.98 -1.97 52.92
N SER A 574 9.19 -1.82 52.37
CA SER A 574 9.45 -0.75 51.40
C SER A 574 8.56 -0.87 50.17
N LYS A 575 8.16 -2.10 49.81
CA LYS A 575 7.20 -2.37 48.73
C LYS A 575 5.73 -2.27 49.15
N ALA A 576 5.39 -2.77 50.33
CA ALA A 576 4.03 -2.78 50.88
C ALA A 576 3.86 -1.65 51.91
N GLN A 577 3.62 -0.43 51.42
CA GLN A 577 3.38 0.73 52.27
C GLN A 577 2.10 0.52 53.09
N GLY A 578 2.25 0.39 54.42
CA GLY A 578 1.15 0.13 55.36
C GLY A 578 1.37 -1.06 56.30
N TYR A 579 2.41 -1.87 56.10
CA TYR A 579 2.70 -3.00 57.01
C TYR A 579 3.19 -2.51 58.39
N PRO A 580 2.54 -2.93 59.50
CA PRO A 580 2.74 -2.30 60.81
C PRO A 580 3.90 -2.86 61.65
N TYR A 581 4.32 -4.12 61.44
CA TYR A 581 5.30 -4.79 62.32
C TYR A 581 6.76 -4.62 61.86
N ARG A 582 7.68 -4.55 62.83
CA ARG A 582 9.15 -4.48 62.64
C ARG A 582 9.83 -5.49 63.57
N LEU A 583 10.94 -6.10 63.14
CA LEU A 583 11.74 -7.01 63.98
C LEU A 583 12.96 -6.29 64.59
N LEU A 584 13.96 -5.91 63.78
CA LEU A 584 15.20 -5.25 64.27
C LEU A 584 15.61 -4.01 63.48
N CYS A 585 15.48 -4.01 62.15
CA CYS A 585 16.03 -2.93 61.31
C CYS A 585 15.14 -1.68 61.33
N ASN A 586 15.61 -0.59 61.95
CA ASN A 586 15.03 0.74 61.80
C ASN A 586 15.60 1.41 60.54
N GLN A 587 14.74 1.68 59.56
CA GLN A 587 14.82 2.80 58.60
C GLN A 587 16.25 3.26 58.20
N THR A 588 16.99 2.46 57.42
CA THR A 588 18.31 2.87 56.90
C THR A 588 18.55 2.59 55.41
N TRP A 589 17.52 2.17 54.66
CA TRP A 589 17.58 2.13 53.20
C TRP A 589 16.39 2.88 52.60
N GLN A 590 16.29 4.18 52.89
CA GLN A 590 15.78 5.12 51.90
C GLN A 590 16.99 5.64 51.14
N PRO A 591 17.28 5.17 49.91
CA PRO A 591 17.90 6.09 48.98
C PRO A 591 16.88 7.20 48.76
N TYR A 592 17.29 8.43 49.08
CA TYR A 592 16.52 9.66 49.01
C TYR A 592 15.58 9.72 47.79
N THR A 593 14.38 10.25 48.05
CA THR A 593 13.37 10.71 47.08
C THR A 593 13.99 11.31 45.83
#